data_AF-A0A7D5ZUE3-F1
#
_entry.id   AF-A0A7D5ZUE3-F1
#
_cell.length_a   1.000
_cell.length_b   1.000
_cell.length_c   1.000
_cell.angle_alpha   90.00
_cell.angle_beta   90.00
_cell.angle_gamma   90.00
#
_symmetry.space_group_name_H-M   'P 1'
#
loop_
_entity.id
_entity.type
_entity.pdbx_description
1 polymer ?
#
loop_
_entity_poly.entity_id
_entity_poly.type
_entity_poly.pdbx_seq_one_letter_code
_entity_poly.pdbx_strand_id
1 'polypeptide(L)'
;MRAAGEEGLEASRVAEVLVAGQDGPPGRRGSGYRVGDRWVLTAAHVVAGREAAVRVRFDADLPGEWDADARVVLCAPAADVALLEIMAVPDGRGAVEPPRYAAVPDADVVLAFSAMGFPRFKLREDAGDGAPGRYRDSCHVAGSVSVLSNRREGTLELAVAVPPGDSEPHRSPWEGMSGALVWCGGAVIGMVSAHHRSDGLGRLAAGRVERWYDALDPAELALLRRCAGLPPREALGTADGSTGRRPVTGLAGLPPDLPLRELAELVDALTAVPVLRGGNGMGLVLDGISDRVAANSPRDPRLRMDVYGIVRTCLRYPGTLDQLLEALRLLEGPSVEMDRVDDAAARLARRCG
;
A
#
# COMPACT_ATOMS: atom_id res chain seq x y z
N MET A 1 -3.06 27.67 -13.56
CA MET A 1 -3.69 26.36 -13.80
C MET A 1 -2.74 25.32 -13.21
N ARG A 2 -2.96 24.87 -11.97
CA ARG A 2 -2.01 24.02 -11.25
C ARG A 2 -2.10 22.58 -11.80
N ALA A 3 -0.96 21.99 -12.11
CA ALA A 3 -0.85 20.54 -12.34
C ALA A 3 -1.17 19.85 -11.00
N ALA A 4 -2.07 18.86 -11.05
CA ALA A 4 -2.43 18.04 -9.90
C ALA A 4 -1.17 17.31 -9.41
N GLY A 5 -0.69 17.67 -8.21
CA GLY A 5 0.19 16.80 -7.45
C GLY A 5 -0.58 15.51 -7.18
N GLU A 6 0.08 14.38 -7.44
CA GLU A 6 -0.45 13.02 -7.38
C GLU A 6 -1.23 12.79 -6.08
N GLU A 7 -2.54 12.53 -6.17
CA GLU A 7 -3.39 12.28 -5.01
C GLU A 7 -2.99 10.95 -4.33
N GLY A 8 -2.39 10.99 -3.13
CA GLY A 8 -2.16 9.78 -2.34
C GLY A 8 -0.94 9.78 -1.41
N LEU A 9 -0.37 8.60 -1.22
CA LEU A 9 0.78 8.33 -0.35
C LEU A 9 2.05 9.00 -0.89
N GLU A 10 2.66 9.88 -0.11
CA GLU A 10 3.96 10.49 -0.41
C GLU A 10 5.07 9.89 0.47
N ALA A 11 6.09 9.27 -0.15
CA ALA A 11 7.14 8.56 0.59
C ALA A 11 7.90 9.45 1.59
N SER A 12 8.20 10.70 1.22
CA SER A 12 8.90 11.67 2.06
C SER A 12 8.12 12.12 3.30
N ARG A 13 6.83 11.78 3.39
CA ARG A 13 5.98 12.01 4.56
C ARG A 13 5.87 10.77 5.45
N VAL A 14 6.38 9.63 5.03
CA VAL A 14 6.37 8.40 5.83
C VAL A 14 7.48 8.47 6.87
N ALA A 15 7.12 8.27 8.14
CA ALA A 15 8.03 8.35 9.28
C ALA A 15 8.27 6.97 9.89
N GLU A 16 9.53 6.64 10.16
CA GLU A 16 9.87 5.61 11.13
C GLU A 16 9.69 6.22 12.53
N VAL A 17 8.80 5.64 13.34
CA VAL A 17 8.53 6.08 14.71
C VAL A 17 9.37 5.24 15.66
N LEU A 18 10.28 5.91 16.37
CA LEU A 18 11.24 5.30 17.28
C LEU A 18 10.92 5.72 18.71
N VAL A 19 10.68 4.73 19.57
CA VAL A 19 10.35 4.97 20.98
C VAL A 19 11.45 4.35 21.83
N ALA A 20 12.21 5.17 22.55
CA ALA A 20 13.31 4.68 23.38
C ALA A 20 12.82 3.71 24.48
N GLY A 21 13.58 2.64 24.73
CA GLY A 21 13.38 1.79 25.89
C GLY A 21 13.91 2.47 27.15
N GLN A 22 13.32 2.20 28.31
CA GLN A 22 13.71 2.85 29.58
C GLN A 22 15.14 2.46 30.04
N ASP A 23 15.70 1.34 29.56
CA ASP A 23 17.00 0.79 30.00
C ASP A 23 17.91 0.32 28.84
N GLY A 24 17.85 0.97 27.66
CA GLY A 24 18.59 0.55 26.46
C GLY A 24 17.77 -0.33 25.51
N PRO A 25 18.38 -0.92 24.46
CA PRO A 25 17.60 -1.49 23.37
C PRO A 25 16.98 -2.87 23.68
N PRO A 26 15.90 -3.26 22.96
CA PRO A 26 15.28 -2.50 21.88
C PRO A 26 14.02 -1.76 22.35
N GLY A 27 14.05 -0.44 22.16
CA GLY A 27 12.86 0.39 22.16
C GLY A 27 11.83 -0.05 21.11
N ARG A 28 10.59 0.42 21.26
CA ARG A 28 9.49 0.06 20.33
C ARG A 28 9.66 0.84 19.03
N ARG A 29 9.26 0.22 17.93
CA ARG A 29 9.26 0.86 16.61
C ARG A 29 7.90 0.70 15.95
N GLY A 30 7.53 1.71 15.18
CA GLY A 30 6.32 1.73 14.37
C GLY A 30 6.53 2.55 13.11
N SER A 31 5.46 2.70 12.35
CA SER A 31 5.38 3.58 11.20
C SER A 31 4.46 4.76 11.54
N GLY A 32 4.63 5.86 10.83
CA GLY A 32 3.76 7.01 10.93
C GLY A 32 3.72 7.79 9.62
N TYR A 33 2.85 8.80 9.55
CA TYR A 33 2.73 9.65 8.38
C TYR A 33 2.58 11.12 8.79
N ARG A 34 3.33 12.01 8.14
CA ARG A 34 3.25 13.46 8.34
C ARG A 34 1.98 14.00 7.66
N VAL A 35 1.01 14.39 8.49
CA VAL A 35 -0.35 14.83 8.10
C VAL A 35 -0.53 16.35 8.12
N GLY A 36 0.53 17.08 8.42
CA GLY A 36 0.56 18.54 8.42
C GLY A 36 1.97 19.02 8.71
N ASP A 37 2.14 20.33 8.85
CA ASP A 37 3.47 20.95 8.92
C ASP A 37 4.36 20.33 10.01
N ARG A 38 3.79 19.97 11.16
CA ARG A 38 4.54 19.38 12.29
C ARG A 38 3.82 18.21 12.96
N TRP A 39 2.94 17.53 12.24
CA TRP A 39 2.04 16.54 12.84
C TRP A 39 2.24 15.17 12.20
N VAL A 40 2.40 14.13 13.02
CA VAL A 40 2.50 12.74 12.56
C VAL A 40 1.39 11.90 13.18
N LEU A 41 0.64 11.17 12.36
CA LEU A 41 -0.25 10.10 12.83
C LEU A 41 0.52 8.80 12.95
N THR A 42 0.25 8.03 14.01
CA THR A 42 0.75 6.66 14.23
C THR A 42 -0.25 5.89 15.11
N ALA A 43 0.01 4.61 15.36
CA ALA A 43 -0.86 3.79 16.20
C ALA A 43 -0.62 4.10 17.69
N ALA A 44 -1.69 4.17 18.49
CA ALA A 44 -1.58 4.52 19.91
C ALA A 44 -0.69 3.55 20.68
N HIS A 45 -0.82 2.25 20.38
CA HIS A 45 -0.02 1.25 21.05
C HIS A 45 1.48 1.44 20.79
N VAL A 46 1.92 1.96 19.64
CA VAL A 46 3.35 2.19 19.32
C VAL A 46 4.00 3.09 20.38
N VAL A 47 3.28 4.12 20.82
CA VAL A 47 3.76 5.14 21.76
C VAL A 47 3.17 4.99 23.18
N ALA A 48 2.53 3.86 23.48
CA ALA A 48 1.97 3.59 24.80
C ALA A 48 3.08 3.31 25.85
N GLY A 49 2.89 3.83 27.07
CA GLY A 49 3.84 3.71 28.19
C GLY A 49 4.52 5.03 28.60
N ARG A 50 3.72 6.10 28.73
CA ARG A 50 4.08 7.53 28.80
C ARG A 50 5.34 7.87 29.62
N GLU A 51 6.36 8.30 28.87
CA GLU A 51 7.57 9.10 29.21
C GLU A 51 8.70 8.83 28.20
N ALA A 52 8.52 7.89 27.27
CA ALA A 52 9.51 7.61 26.26
C ALA A 52 9.74 8.81 25.32
N ALA A 53 11.01 9.19 25.17
CA ALA A 53 11.44 10.07 24.10
C ALA A 53 11.07 9.42 22.75
N VAL A 54 10.18 10.09 22.01
CA VAL A 54 9.78 9.66 20.67
C VAL A 54 10.61 10.44 19.67
N ARG A 55 11.19 9.72 18.71
CA ARG A 55 11.86 10.31 17.55
C ARG A 55 11.15 9.84 16.29
N VAL A 56 11.00 10.76 15.34
CA VAL A 56 10.52 10.45 14.00
C VAL A 56 11.67 10.61 13.04
N ARG A 57 11.85 9.64 12.13
CA ARG A 57 12.87 9.67 11.08
C ARG A 57 12.20 9.55 9.71
N PHE A 58 12.54 10.43 8.79
CA PHE A 58 12.01 10.47 7.43
C PHE A 58 13.15 10.23 6.44
N ASP A 59 12.85 9.61 5.29
CA ASP A 59 13.80 9.38 4.20
C ASP A 59 15.15 8.83 4.69
N ALA A 60 15.11 7.89 5.65
CA ALA A 60 16.27 7.29 6.28
C ALA A 60 17.33 6.86 5.26
N ASP A 61 18.58 7.30 5.45
CA ASP A 61 19.73 6.94 4.62
C ASP A 61 19.57 7.37 3.13
N LEU A 62 18.66 8.32 2.85
CA LEU A 62 18.45 8.93 1.53
C LEU A 62 18.83 10.43 1.56
N PRO A 63 19.03 11.09 0.40
CA PRO A 63 19.38 12.52 0.36
C PRO A 63 18.37 13.46 1.05
N GLY A 64 17.13 13.00 1.23
CA GLY A 64 16.06 13.71 1.92
C GLY A 64 16.02 13.49 3.43
N GLU A 65 16.94 12.69 4.01
CA GLU A 65 16.90 12.27 5.41
C GLU A 65 16.77 13.44 6.38
N TRP A 66 15.95 13.25 7.39
CA TRP A 66 15.98 14.04 8.61
C TRP A 66 15.27 13.30 9.74
N ASP A 67 15.72 13.55 10.96
CA ASP A 67 15.05 13.12 12.17
C ASP A 67 14.73 14.31 13.08
N ALA A 68 13.74 14.11 13.94
CA ALA A 68 13.37 15.08 14.95
C ALA A 68 12.77 14.39 16.17
N ASP A 69 13.03 14.97 17.33
CA ASP A 69 12.29 14.60 18.53
C ASP A 69 10.82 15.02 18.37
N ALA A 70 9.93 14.20 18.93
CA ALA A 70 8.49 14.38 18.84
C ALA A 70 7.84 14.17 20.20
N ARG A 71 6.75 14.90 20.43
CA ARG A 71 5.92 14.76 21.63
C ARG A 71 4.59 14.14 21.28
N VAL A 72 4.15 13.15 22.07
CA VAL A 72 2.79 12.62 21.99
C VAL A 72 1.79 13.67 22.51
N VAL A 73 0.98 14.24 21.61
CA VAL A 73 -0.06 15.21 21.97
C VAL A 73 -1.45 14.57 22.07
N LEU A 74 -1.63 13.41 21.43
CA LEU A 74 -2.78 12.54 21.56
C LEU A 74 -2.31 11.10 21.62
N CYS A 75 -2.88 10.32 22.53
CA CYS A 75 -2.77 8.87 22.54
C CYS A 75 -4.11 8.32 23.00
N ALA A 76 -4.87 7.79 22.04
CA ALA A 76 -6.23 7.30 22.23
C ALA A 76 -6.29 5.78 21.97
N PRO A 77 -6.12 4.96 23.02
CA PRO A 77 -6.10 3.50 22.87
C PRO A 77 -7.40 2.91 22.31
N ALA A 78 -8.55 3.55 22.58
CA ALA A 78 -9.85 3.08 22.10
C ALA A 78 -9.97 3.07 20.56
N ALA A 79 -9.31 4.03 19.90
CA ALA A 79 -9.23 4.11 18.43
C ALA A 79 -7.93 3.49 17.88
N ASP A 80 -7.00 3.12 18.77
CA ASP A 80 -5.60 2.83 18.48
C ASP A 80 -4.89 3.91 17.64
N VAL A 81 -5.17 5.19 17.93
CA VAL A 81 -4.57 6.35 17.23
C VAL A 81 -3.77 7.23 18.18
N ALA A 82 -2.60 7.66 17.72
CA ALA A 82 -1.81 8.71 18.35
C ALA A 82 -1.45 9.82 17.35
N LEU A 83 -1.32 11.04 17.88
CA LEU A 83 -0.83 12.21 17.17
C LEU A 83 0.45 12.69 17.85
N LEU A 84 1.49 12.88 17.05
CA LEU A 84 2.78 13.39 17.49
C LEU A 84 2.98 14.81 16.95
N GLU A 85 3.52 15.68 17.79
CA GLU A 85 4.04 17.00 17.41
C GLU A 85 5.55 16.89 17.19
N ILE A 86 6.01 17.24 15.99
CA ILE A 86 7.44 17.34 15.67
C ILE A 86 7.98 18.63 16.28
N MET A 87 9.01 18.53 17.11
CA MET A 87 9.52 19.67 17.88
C MET A 87 10.32 20.66 17.03
N ALA A 88 11.03 20.17 16.02
CA ALA A 88 11.80 20.98 15.08
C ALA A 88 11.71 20.39 13.67
N VAL A 89 11.10 21.12 12.75
CA VAL A 89 11.05 20.78 11.34
C VAL A 89 12.14 21.59 10.63
N PRO A 90 13.08 20.96 9.90
CA PRO A 90 14.13 21.70 9.20
C PRO A 90 13.59 22.72 8.20
N ASP A 91 14.32 23.82 8.02
CA ASP A 91 14.02 24.81 6.97
C ASP A 91 14.06 24.16 5.58
N GLY A 92 13.23 24.66 4.66
CA GLY A 92 13.13 24.11 3.31
C GLY A 92 12.21 22.88 3.20
N ARG A 93 11.67 22.36 4.31
CA ARG A 93 10.56 21.42 4.27
C ARG A 93 9.28 22.20 3.98
N GLY A 94 8.74 22.03 2.77
CA GLY A 94 7.52 22.72 2.34
C GLY A 94 6.32 22.48 3.26
N ALA A 95 5.32 23.35 3.15
CA ALA A 95 4.04 23.19 3.81
C ALA A 95 3.39 21.87 3.39
N VAL A 96 2.79 21.18 4.35
CA VAL A 96 2.19 19.86 4.14
C VAL A 96 0.68 20.01 4.21
N GLU A 97 0.02 19.82 3.07
CA GLU A 97 -1.44 19.73 3.03
C GLU A 97 -1.89 18.43 3.72
N PRO A 98 -2.89 18.48 4.61
CA PRO A 98 -3.42 17.28 5.24
C PRO A 98 -3.97 16.28 4.22
N PRO A 99 -3.91 14.97 4.52
CA PRO A 99 -4.43 13.96 3.62
C PRO A 99 -5.96 14.03 3.54
N ARG A 100 -6.51 13.52 2.44
CA ARG A 100 -7.95 13.26 2.34
C ARG A 100 -8.31 12.02 3.15
N TYR A 101 -9.51 11.99 3.71
CA TYR A 101 -10.05 10.86 4.47
C TYR A 101 -11.33 10.35 3.81
N ALA A 102 -11.56 9.04 3.87
CA ALA A 102 -12.78 8.43 3.39
C ALA A 102 -13.22 7.27 4.30
N ALA A 103 -14.53 7.10 4.44
CA ALA A 103 -15.14 5.93 5.05
C ALA A 103 -15.13 4.75 4.09
N VAL A 104 -15.10 3.54 4.63
CA VAL A 104 -15.29 2.31 3.84
C VAL A 104 -16.79 1.97 3.81
N PRO A 105 -17.38 1.57 2.65
CA PRO A 105 -18.80 1.22 2.58
C PRO A 105 -19.11 -0.04 3.41
N ASP A 106 -20.22 -0.12 4.15
CA ASP A 106 -20.66 -1.40 4.75
C ASP A 106 -21.38 -2.25 3.71
N ALA A 107 -20.62 -2.79 2.75
CA ALA A 107 -21.10 -3.57 1.62
C ALA A 107 -20.13 -4.70 1.26
N ASP A 108 -20.63 -5.69 0.53
CA ASP A 108 -19.81 -6.79 -0.02
C ASP A 108 -18.95 -6.28 -1.18
N VAL A 109 -17.85 -5.63 -0.82
CA VAL A 109 -16.88 -5.07 -1.77
C VAL A 109 -15.45 -5.35 -1.32
N VAL A 110 -14.56 -5.41 -2.31
CA VAL A 110 -13.12 -5.51 -2.12
C VAL A 110 -12.47 -4.27 -2.71
N LEU A 111 -11.69 -3.55 -1.91
CA LEU A 111 -11.02 -2.31 -2.32
C LEU A 111 -9.53 -2.56 -2.55
N ALA A 112 -8.94 -1.89 -3.54
CA ALA A 112 -7.48 -1.81 -3.65
C ALA A 112 -6.93 -0.91 -2.53
N PHE A 113 -5.76 -1.23 -2.01
CA PHE A 113 -5.09 -0.33 -1.08
C PHE A 113 -3.58 -0.25 -1.30
N SER A 114 -3.00 0.80 -0.73
CA SER A 114 -1.57 0.94 -0.53
C SER A 114 -1.26 1.43 0.88
N ALA A 115 -0.14 0.97 1.44
CA ALA A 115 0.43 1.48 2.68
C ALA A 115 1.95 1.44 2.60
N MET A 116 2.64 2.27 3.40
CA MET A 116 4.10 2.26 3.48
C MET A 116 4.52 2.36 4.94
N GLY A 117 5.51 1.55 5.31
CA GLY A 117 6.03 1.49 6.67
C GLY A 117 7.34 0.73 6.76
N PHE A 118 7.74 0.38 7.98
CA PHE A 118 9.05 -0.21 8.27
C PHE A 118 8.89 -1.55 8.99
N PRO A 119 8.47 -2.62 8.29
CA PRO A 119 8.30 -3.95 8.86
C PRO A 119 9.65 -4.65 9.08
N ARG A 120 9.71 -5.49 10.10
CA ARG A 120 10.93 -6.21 10.51
C ARG A 120 11.56 -7.06 9.40
N PHE A 121 10.79 -7.69 8.52
CA PHE A 121 11.37 -8.52 7.44
C PHE A 121 12.24 -7.72 6.44
N LYS A 122 12.17 -6.39 6.49
CA LYS A 122 13.04 -5.47 5.74
C LYS A 122 14.31 -5.07 6.51
N LEU A 123 14.56 -5.66 7.68
CA LEU A 123 15.81 -5.48 8.42
C LEU A 123 16.95 -6.12 7.64
N ARG A 124 17.98 -5.33 7.35
CA ARG A 124 19.18 -5.75 6.66
C ARG A 124 20.40 -5.46 7.53
N GLU A 125 21.43 -6.28 7.35
CA GLU A 125 22.76 -5.98 7.87
C GLU A 125 23.49 -5.18 6.80
N ASP A 126 24.02 -4.03 7.19
CA ASP A 126 24.89 -3.21 6.35
C ASP A 126 26.33 -3.60 6.65
N ALA A 127 27.01 -4.15 5.64
CA ALA A 127 28.40 -4.60 5.72
C ALA A 127 29.34 -3.59 5.04
N GLY A 128 29.10 -2.28 5.23
CA GLY A 128 30.03 -1.24 4.78
C GLY A 128 31.43 -1.38 5.38
N ASP A 129 32.41 -0.63 4.84
CA ASP A 129 33.84 -0.63 5.23
C ASP A 129 34.13 -0.16 6.69
N GLY A 130 33.11 -0.10 7.54
CA GLY A 130 33.15 0.25 8.96
C GLY A 130 32.55 -0.84 9.86
N ALA A 131 32.00 -0.45 11.02
CA ALA A 131 31.29 -1.39 11.89
C ALA A 131 29.96 -1.83 11.21
N PRO A 132 29.57 -3.10 11.32
CA PRO A 132 28.33 -3.59 10.71
C PRO A 132 27.12 -2.82 11.26
N GLY A 133 26.41 -2.15 10.36
CA GLY A 133 25.17 -1.44 10.66
C GLY A 133 23.96 -2.36 10.57
N ARG A 134 22.85 -2.00 11.21
CA ARG A 134 21.54 -2.63 10.98
C ARG A 134 20.55 -1.54 10.65
N TYR A 135 19.94 -1.64 9.48
CA TYR A 135 18.90 -0.70 9.05
C TYR A 135 17.65 -1.47 8.64
N ARG A 136 16.51 -0.81 8.78
CA ARG A 136 15.23 -1.33 8.32
C ARG A 136 14.80 -0.54 7.11
N ASP A 137 14.71 -1.22 5.98
CA ASP A 137 14.27 -0.61 4.74
C ASP A 137 12.76 -0.36 4.78
N SER A 138 12.31 0.59 3.98
CA SER A 138 10.89 0.85 3.79
C SER A 138 10.22 -0.31 3.05
N CYS A 139 8.95 -0.55 3.35
CA CYS A 139 8.10 -1.46 2.62
C CYS A 139 6.88 -0.71 2.15
N HIS A 140 6.83 -0.42 0.86
CA HIS A 140 5.60 -0.10 0.17
C HIS A 140 4.84 -1.40 -0.09
N VAL A 141 3.65 -1.52 0.47
CA VAL A 141 2.77 -2.66 0.29
C VAL A 141 1.50 -2.22 -0.43
N ALA A 142 1.07 -3.04 -1.39
CA ALA A 142 -0.20 -2.92 -2.06
C ALA A 142 -0.94 -4.25 -1.98
N GLY A 143 -2.27 -4.19 -2.00
CA GLY A 143 -3.09 -5.38 -1.85
C GLY A 143 -4.57 -5.06 -1.92
N SER A 144 -5.37 -5.91 -1.27
CA SER A 144 -6.82 -5.75 -1.20
C SER A 144 -7.35 -5.65 0.23
N VAL A 145 -8.46 -4.96 0.37
CA VAL A 145 -9.23 -4.82 1.61
C VAL A 145 -10.52 -5.57 1.45
N SER A 146 -10.70 -6.64 2.22
CA SER A 146 -11.99 -7.34 2.32
C SER A 146 -12.84 -6.61 3.36
N VAL A 147 -13.78 -5.80 2.90
CA VAL A 147 -14.49 -4.82 3.76
C VAL A 147 -15.37 -5.49 4.82
N LEU A 148 -15.91 -6.67 4.52
CA LEU A 148 -16.73 -7.44 5.46
C LEU A 148 -15.93 -8.45 6.30
N SER A 149 -14.61 -8.50 6.15
CA SER A 149 -13.76 -9.27 7.07
C SER A 149 -13.65 -8.56 8.43
N ASN A 150 -13.31 -9.33 9.46
CA ASN A 150 -13.09 -8.85 10.83
C ASN A 150 -14.24 -8.04 11.45
N ARG A 151 -15.49 -8.16 10.98
CA ARG A 151 -16.65 -7.34 11.45
C ARG A 151 -16.82 -7.29 12.98
N ARG A 152 -16.55 -8.38 13.69
CA ARG A 152 -16.68 -8.45 15.16
C ARG A 152 -15.66 -7.53 15.86
N GLU A 153 -14.41 -7.60 15.46
CA GLU A 153 -13.36 -6.68 15.93
C GLU A 153 -13.55 -5.28 15.33
N GLY A 154 -14.12 -5.27 14.12
CA GLY A 154 -14.36 -4.16 13.20
C GLY A 154 -13.12 -3.39 12.81
N THR A 155 -12.08 -4.16 12.51
CA THR A 155 -10.94 -3.73 11.71
C THR A 155 -11.24 -3.96 10.21
N LEU A 156 -10.35 -3.48 9.36
CA LEU A 156 -10.22 -3.92 7.96
C LEU A 156 -9.22 -5.07 7.91
N GLU A 157 -9.51 -6.09 7.12
CA GLU A 157 -8.51 -7.09 6.76
C GLU A 157 -7.77 -6.63 5.50
N LEU A 158 -6.45 -6.51 5.61
CA LEU A 158 -5.56 -6.22 4.50
C LEU A 158 -4.94 -7.54 4.02
N ALA A 159 -5.27 -7.95 2.80
CA ALA A 159 -4.65 -9.08 2.13
C ALA A 159 -3.47 -8.60 1.28
N VAL A 160 -2.28 -9.13 1.57
CA VAL A 160 -1.00 -8.74 0.96
C VAL A 160 -0.21 -9.96 0.52
N ALA A 161 0.79 -9.74 -0.34
CA ALA A 161 1.79 -10.76 -0.62
C ALA A 161 2.44 -11.25 0.68
N VAL A 162 2.57 -12.57 0.83
CA VAL A 162 3.18 -13.18 2.01
C VAL A 162 4.65 -12.77 2.05
N PRO A 163 5.13 -12.13 3.15
CA PRO A 163 6.54 -11.80 3.26
C PRO A 163 7.37 -13.09 3.39
N PRO A 164 8.67 -13.06 3.05
CA PRO A 164 9.57 -14.13 3.45
C PRO A 164 9.46 -14.30 4.97
N GLY A 165 9.29 -15.53 5.45
CA GLY A 165 9.19 -15.81 6.88
C GLY A 165 10.44 -15.29 7.61
N ASP A 166 10.25 -14.70 8.79
CA ASP A 166 11.36 -14.30 9.66
C ASP A 166 12.02 -15.57 10.25
N SER A 167 13.33 -15.50 10.51
CA SER A 167 14.09 -16.60 11.12
C SER A 167 13.70 -16.82 12.60
N GLU A 168 13.05 -15.83 13.23
CA GLU A 168 12.55 -15.88 14.61
C GLU A 168 11.07 -16.32 14.70
N PRO A 169 10.76 -17.55 15.16
CA PRO A 169 9.41 -18.12 15.11
C PRO A 169 8.38 -17.41 15.99
N HIS A 170 8.78 -16.52 16.89
CA HIS A 170 7.89 -15.87 17.85
C HIS A 170 7.62 -14.39 17.53
N ARG A 171 8.37 -13.79 16.59
CA ARG A 171 8.17 -12.41 16.18
C ARG A 171 7.35 -12.32 14.91
N SER A 172 6.62 -11.21 14.80
CA SER A 172 5.89 -10.88 13.59
C SER A 172 6.87 -10.29 12.56
N PRO A 173 6.94 -10.81 11.32
CA PRO A 173 7.74 -10.18 10.25
C PRO A 173 7.26 -8.74 9.95
N TRP A 174 6.00 -8.44 10.29
CA TRP A 174 5.38 -7.13 10.15
C TRP A 174 5.58 -6.20 11.35
N GLU A 175 6.33 -6.61 12.38
CA GLU A 175 6.66 -5.74 13.51
C GLU A 175 7.28 -4.42 13.02
N GLY A 176 6.67 -3.29 13.37
CA GLY A 176 7.05 -1.95 12.88
C GLY A 176 6.16 -1.39 11.77
N MET A 177 5.29 -2.21 11.15
CA MET A 177 4.30 -1.72 10.18
C MET A 177 3.15 -0.94 10.83
N SER A 178 2.84 -1.22 12.10
CA SER A 178 1.76 -0.55 12.84
C SER A 178 1.94 0.97 12.84
N GLY A 179 0.86 1.69 12.58
CA GLY A 179 0.82 3.15 12.42
C GLY A 179 0.96 3.63 10.97
N ALA A 180 1.27 2.76 10.02
CA ALA A 180 1.21 3.09 8.59
C ALA A 180 -0.24 3.40 8.18
N LEU A 181 -0.45 4.52 7.46
CA LEU A 181 -1.75 4.85 6.91
C LEU A 181 -2.10 3.94 5.72
N VAL A 182 -3.37 3.56 5.63
CA VAL A 182 -3.94 2.74 4.57
C VAL A 182 -4.69 3.64 3.60
N TRP A 183 -4.26 3.64 2.35
CA TRP A 183 -4.76 4.50 1.28
C TRP A 183 -5.61 3.72 0.29
N CYS A 184 -6.73 4.30 -0.14
CA CYS A 184 -7.55 3.83 -1.24
C CYS A 184 -8.06 5.05 -2.01
N GLY A 185 -7.89 5.07 -3.34
CA GLY A 185 -8.39 6.17 -4.16
C GLY A 185 -7.84 7.55 -3.79
N GLY A 186 -6.57 7.62 -3.33
CA GLY A 186 -5.94 8.87 -2.86
C GLY A 186 -6.38 9.34 -1.47
N ALA A 187 -7.28 8.61 -0.79
CA ALA A 187 -7.76 8.94 0.54
C ALA A 187 -7.33 7.89 1.58
N VAL A 188 -7.14 8.35 2.81
CA VAL A 188 -6.87 7.50 3.99
C VAL A 188 -8.19 6.87 4.43
N ILE A 189 -8.23 5.54 4.45
CA ILE A 189 -9.37 4.73 4.89
C ILE A 189 -9.12 4.03 6.23
N GLY A 190 -7.87 3.98 6.67
CA GLY A 190 -7.50 3.32 7.91
C GLY A 190 -6.04 3.49 8.28
N MET A 191 -5.64 2.77 9.32
CA MET A 191 -4.27 2.70 9.83
C MET A 191 -3.95 1.28 10.25
N VAL A 192 -2.81 0.74 9.83
CA VAL A 192 -2.36 -0.60 10.23
C VAL A 192 -2.21 -0.64 11.75
N SER A 193 -2.89 -1.58 12.40
CA SER A 193 -2.90 -1.71 13.87
C SER A 193 -2.18 -2.98 14.31
N ALA A 194 -2.51 -4.13 13.72
CA ALA A 194 -2.04 -5.43 14.21
C ALA A 194 -1.73 -6.43 13.09
N HIS A 195 -0.96 -7.46 13.46
CA HIS A 195 -0.80 -8.68 12.69
C HIS A 195 -1.14 -9.87 13.60
N HIS A 196 -2.34 -10.42 13.41
CA HIS A 196 -2.76 -11.66 14.05
C HIS A 196 -2.15 -12.83 13.29
N ARG A 197 -1.05 -13.39 13.80
CA ARG A 197 -0.28 -14.43 13.07
C ARG A 197 -1.12 -15.67 12.71
N SER A 198 -2.17 -15.95 13.48
CA SER A 198 -3.14 -17.02 13.20
C SER A 198 -3.89 -16.84 11.88
N ASP A 199 -4.04 -15.61 11.41
CA ASP A 199 -4.76 -15.27 10.18
C ASP A 199 -3.87 -15.47 8.94
N GLY A 200 -2.57 -15.70 9.17
CA GLY A 200 -1.56 -15.93 8.16
C GLY A 200 -0.67 -14.72 7.91
N LEU A 201 0.55 -14.97 7.45
CA LEU A 201 1.57 -13.92 7.26
C LEU A 201 1.21 -12.90 6.17
N GLY A 202 0.24 -13.20 5.31
CA GLY A 202 -0.28 -12.29 4.28
C GLY A 202 -1.55 -11.53 4.72
N ARG A 203 -1.83 -11.45 6.02
CA ARG A 203 -3.00 -10.76 6.59
C ARG A 203 -2.59 -9.76 7.66
N LEU A 204 -3.02 -8.51 7.50
CA LEU A 204 -2.89 -7.46 8.50
C LEU A 204 -4.25 -6.91 8.88
N ALA A 205 -4.38 -6.41 10.10
CA ALA A 205 -5.54 -5.68 10.55
C ALA A 205 -5.26 -4.17 10.52
N ALA A 206 -6.25 -3.39 10.08
CA ALA A 206 -6.21 -1.94 10.16
C ALA A 206 -7.43 -1.37 10.87
N GLY A 207 -7.21 -0.38 11.74
CA GLY A 207 -8.28 0.45 12.30
C GLY A 207 -8.96 1.28 11.21
N ARG A 208 -10.28 1.40 11.29
CA ARG A 208 -11.12 2.16 10.35
C ARG A 208 -11.17 3.63 10.73
N VAL A 209 -11.07 4.53 9.75
CA VAL A 209 -11.21 5.98 10.00
C VAL A 209 -12.60 6.31 10.55
N GLU A 210 -13.67 5.67 10.05
CA GLU A 210 -15.03 5.93 10.53
C GLU A 210 -15.20 5.65 12.03
N ARG A 211 -14.42 4.72 12.60
CA ARG A 211 -14.51 4.38 14.03
C ARG A 211 -13.87 5.41 14.94
N TRP A 212 -13.02 6.28 14.41
CA TRP A 212 -12.44 7.37 15.20
C TRP A 212 -13.54 8.30 15.73
N TYR A 213 -14.60 8.53 14.96
CA TYR A 213 -15.73 9.37 15.36
C TYR A 213 -16.56 8.79 16.50
N ASP A 214 -16.55 7.46 16.66
CA ASP A 214 -17.31 6.77 17.70
C ASP A 214 -16.45 6.51 18.95
N ALA A 215 -15.12 6.47 18.80
CA ALA A 215 -14.18 6.10 19.86
C ALA A 215 -13.46 7.28 20.52
N LEU A 216 -13.30 8.41 19.81
CA LEU A 216 -12.61 9.59 20.31
C LEU A 216 -13.57 10.57 20.97
N ASP A 217 -13.11 11.25 22.02
CA ASP A 217 -13.88 12.32 22.64
C ASP A 217 -13.91 13.60 21.76
N PRO A 218 -14.80 14.58 22.05
CA PRO A 218 -14.90 15.79 21.25
C PRO A 218 -13.62 16.64 21.17
N ALA A 219 -12.79 16.65 22.22
CA ALA A 219 -11.53 17.40 22.24
C ALA A 219 -10.46 16.70 21.40
N GLU A 220 -10.40 15.37 21.46
CA GLU A 220 -9.54 14.54 20.61
C GLU A 220 -9.90 14.68 19.13
N LEU A 221 -11.18 14.62 18.78
CA LEU A 221 -11.66 14.88 17.41
C LEU A 221 -11.34 16.29 16.95
N ALA A 222 -11.52 17.30 17.81
CA ALA A 222 -11.18 18.67 17.49
C ALA A 222 -9.66 18.83 17.24
N LEU A 223 -8.82 18.09 17.96
CA LEU A 223 -7.39 18.08 17.74
C LEU A 223 -7.03 17.45 16.39
N LEU A 224 -7.60 16.28 16.05
CA LEU A 224 -7.38 15.64 14.75
C LEU A 224 -7.88 16.49 13.58
N ARG A 225 -9.02 17.18 13.73
CA ARG A 225 -9.53 18.14 12.73
C ARG A 225 -8.53 19.26 12.46
N ARG A 226 -7.99 19.87 13.53
CA ARG A 226 -7.05 21.00 13.40
C ARG A 226 -5.67 20.59 12.91
N CYS A 227 -5.15 19.45 13.37
CA CYS A 227 -3.75 19.07 13.20
C CYS A 227 -3.53 18.04 12.08
N ALA A 228 -4.52 17.18 11.82
CA ALA A 228 -4.44 16.12 10.82
C ALA A 228 -5.43 16.30 9.66
N GLY A 229 -6.26 17.34 9.68
CA GLY A 229 -7.24 17.61 8.62
C GLY A 229 -8.38 16.60 8.54
N LEU A 230 -8.65 15.86 9.62
CA LEU A 230 -9.81 14.96 9.68
C LEU A 230 -11.09 15.79 9.44
N PRO A 231 -11.96 15.44 8.48
CA PRO A 231 -13.17 16.21 8.23
C PRO A 231 -14.21 16.05 9.36
N PRO A 232 -15.29 16.86 9.37
CA PRO A 232 -16.49 16.50 10.12
C PRO A 232 -17.12 15.21 9.51
N ARG A 233 -17.88 14.45 10.32
CA ARG A 233 -18.41 13.12 9.92
C ARG A 233 -19.27 13.21 8.66
N GLU A 234 -20.00 14.29 8.52
CA GLU A 234 -20.93 14.57 7.42
C GLU A 234 -20.22 14.86 6.10
N ALA A 235 -18.94 15.28 6.16
CA ALA A 235 -18.10 15.54 5.00
C ALA A 235 -17.15 14.37 4.69
N LEU A 236 -17.21 13.28 5.47
CA LEU A 236 -16.44 12.07 5.20
C LEU A 236 -17.06 11.33 4.01
N GLY A 237 -16.41 11.45 2.85
CA GLY A 237 -16.83 10.71 1.65
C GLY A 237 -16.66 9.20 1.82
N THR A 238 -17.17 8.43 0.87
CA THR A 238 -16.99 6.97 0.81
C THR A 238 -15.88 6.61 -0.16
N ALA A 239 -14.99 5.71 0.24
CA ALA A 239 -14.03 5.08 -0.65
C ALA A 239 -14.79 4.11 -1.55
N ASP A 240 -15.09 4.55 -2.76
CA ASP A 240 -15.78 3.77 -3.78
C ASP A 240 -14.80 3.02 -4.70
N GLY A 241 -13.49 3.17 -4.48
CA GLY A 241 -12.44 2.64 -5.35
C GLY A 241 -12.51 3.20 -6.78
N SER A 242 -13.30 4.25 -7.02
CA SER A 242 -13.59 4.78 -8.35
C SER A 242 -12.63 5.90 -8.76
N THR A 243 -11.88 6.48 -7.81
CA THR A 243 -10.91 7.56 -8.06
C THR A 243 -9.47 7.24 -7.67
N GLY A 244 -9.04 5.99 -7.81
CA GLY A 244 -7.62 5.68 -7.83
C GLY A 244 -7.37 4.18 -7.99
N ARG A 245 -6.87 3.84 -9.18
CA ARG A 245 -6.36 2.53 -9.62
C ARG A 245 -7.24 1.34 -9.21
N ARG A 246 -8.08 0.92 -10.16
CA ARG A 246 -8.89 -0.31 -10.07
C ARG A 246 -8.08 -1.47 -9.46
N PRO A 247 -8.66 -2.26 -8.55
CA PRO A 247 -7.97 -3.43 -8.01
C PRO A 247 -7.54 -4.35 -9.14
N VAL A 248 -6.27 -4.77 -9.11
CA VAL A 248 -5.82 -5.96 -9.84
C VAL A 248 -6.59 -7.12 -9.25
N THR A 249 -7.72 -7.44 -9.88
CA THR A 249 -8.43 -8.69 -9.59
C THR A 249 -7.48 -9.78 -10.07
N GLY A 250 -6.95 -10.60 -9.17
CA GLY A 250 -5.98 -11.64 -9.54
C GLY A 250 -6.59 -12.54 -10.62
N LEU A 251 -5.95 -12.63 -11.78
CA LEU A 251 -6.39 -13.42 -12.92
C LEU A 251 -5.94 -14.89 -12.81
N ALA A 252 -5.19 -15.23 -11.76
CA ALA A 252 -4.72 -16.57 -11.47
C ALA A 252 -5.83 -17.64 -11.35
N GLY A 253 -7.07 -17.24 -11.06
CA GLY A 253 -8.23 -18.15 -10.97
C GLY A 253 -8.94 -18.43 -12.29
N LEU A 254 -8.56 -17.78 -13.40
CA LEU A 254 -9.25 -17.92 -14.67
C LEU A 254 -9.07 -19.32 -15.29
N PRO A 255 -10.11 -19.90 -15.93
CA PRO A 255 -10.00 -21.16 -16.63
C PRO A 255 -8.96 -21.11 -17.78
N PRO A 256 -8.12 -22.16 -17.96
CA PRO A 256 -7.10 -22.20 -19.01
C PRO A 256 -7.67 -22.30 -20.43
N ASP A 257 -8.94 -22.68 -20.57
CA ASP A 257 -9.65 -22.95 -21.82
C ASP A 257 -10.71 -21.90 -22.17
N LEU A 258 -10.59 -20.68 -21.64
CA LEU A 258 -11.52 -19.60 -21.91
C LEU A 258 -11.77 -19.39 -23.42
N PRO A 259 -13.04 -19.24 -23.83
CA PRO A 259 -13.37 -19.08 -25.24
C PRO A 259 -12.90 -17.71 -25.75
N LEU A 260 -12.55 -17.66 -27.04
CA LEU A 260 -11.96 -16.47 -27.69
C LEU A 260 -12.77 -15.19 -27.48
N ARG A 261 -14.11 -15.31 -27.43
CA ARG A 261 -15.02 -14.18 -27.20
C ARG A 261 -14.79 -13.48 -25.86
N GLU A 262 -14.40 -14.23 -24.82
CA GLU A 262 -14.19 -13.67 -23.47
C GLU A 262 -12.88 -12.89 -23.41
N LEU A 263 -11.88 -13.33 -24.18
CA LEU A 263 -10.56 -12.73 -24.25
C LEU A 263 -10.48 -11.54 -25.21
N ALA A 264 -11.47 -11.38 -26.10
CA ALA A 264 -11.44 -10.40 -27.19
C ALA A 264 -11.18 -8.98 -26.68
N GLU A 265 -11.93 -8.51 -25.68
CA GLU A 265 -11.78 -7.16 -25.12
C GLU A 265 -10.39 -6.93 -24.51
N LEU A 266 -9.84 -7.91 -23.80
CA LEU A 266 -8.51 -7.82 -23.19
C LEU A 266 -7.43 -7.78 -24.26
N VAL A 267 -7.55 -8.62 -25.29
CA VAL A 267 -6.61 -8.67 -26.42
C VAL A 267 -6.67 -7.38 -27.23
N ASP A 268 -7.86 -6.84 -27.49
CA ASP A 268 -8.04 -5.53 -28.11
C ASP A 268 -7.32 -4.42 -27.33
N ALA A 269 -7.55 -4.36 -26.01
CA ALA A 269 -6.88 -3.39 -25.14
C ALA A 269 -5.35 -3.54 -25.16
N LEU A 270 -4.84 -4.76 -25.03
CA LEU A 270 -3.39 -5.05 -25.07
C LEU A 270 -2.76 -4.63 -26.40
N THR A 271 -3.42 -4.88 -27.53
CA THR A 271 -2.90 -4.47 -28.84
C THR A 271 -2.85 -2.95 -29.06
N ALA A 272 -3.58 -2.19 -28.23
CA ALA A 272 -3.54 -0.73 -28.27
C ALA A 272 -2.35 -0.15 -27.50
N VAL A 273 -1.69 -0.93 -26.63
CA VAL A 273 -0.60 -0.45 -25.77
C VAL A 273 0.66 -0.14 -26.60
N PRO A 274 1.20 1.09 -26.51
CA PRO A 274 2.38 1.52 -27.27
C PRO A 274 3.60 0.59 -27.13
N VAL A 275 3.94 0.13 -25.92
CA VAL A 275 5.07 -0.77 -25.70
C VAL A 275 4.94 -2.07 -26.51
N LEU A 276 3.73 -2.61 -26.68
CA LEU A 276 3.51 -3.84 -27.46
C LEU A 276 3.51 -3.60 -28.97
N ARG A 277 3.26 -2.37 -29.41
CA ARG A 277 3.32 -1.98 -30.83
C ARG A 277 4.75 -1.71 -31.29
N GLY A 278 5.66 -1.41 -30.38
CA GLY A 278 7.08 -1.20 -30.66
C GLY A 278 7.80 -2.51 -30.99
N GLY A 279 8.78 -2.46 -31.90
CA GLY A 279 9.47 -3.66 -32.40
C GLY A 279 10.20 -4.50 -31.34
N ASN A 280 10.60 -3.89 -30.22
CA ASN A 280 11.35 -4.56 -29.15
C ASN A 280 10.57 -4.72 -27.83
N GLY A 281 9.45 -4.01 -27.66
CA GLY A 281 8.78 -3.93 -26.35
C GLY A 281 8.10 -5.24 -25.93
N MET A 282 7.55 -6.01 -26.89
CA MET A 282 7.02 -7.35 -26.62
C MET A 282 8.10 -8.31 -26.08
N GLY A 283 9.34 -8.19 -26.54
CA GLY A 283 10.47 -8.99 -26.04
C GLY A 283 10.76 -8.68 -24.57
N LEU A 284 10.91 -7.40 -24.24
CA LEU A 284 11.14 -6.93 -22.86
C LEU A 284 10.03 -7.34 -21.89
N VAL A 285 8.77 -7.29 -22.34
CA VAL A 285 7.62 -7.75 -21.56
C VAL A 285 7.73 -9.25 -21.28
N LEU A 286 8.08 -10.06 -22.27
CA LEU A 286 8.16 -11.51 -22.10
C LEU A 286 9.35 -11.96 -21.25
N ASP A 287 10.49 -11.26 -21.38
CA ASP A 287 11.66 -11.46 -20.52
C ASP A 287 11.36 -11.14 -19.04
N GLY A 288 10.40 -10.24 -18.80
CA GLY A 288 10.01 -9.79 -17.46
C GLY A 288 8.97 -10.66 -16.73
N ILE A 289 8.43 -11.71 -17.36
CA ILE A 289 7.30 -12.47 -16.78
C ILE A 289 7.62 -13.94 -16.50
N SER A 290 8.05 -14.70 -17.49
CA SER A 290 8.26 -16.14 -17.36
C SER A 290 8.92 -16.74 -18.60
N ASP A 291 10.07 -17.39 -18.40
CA ASP A 291 10.74 -18.18 -19.44
C ASP A 291 9.83 -19.23 -20.06
N ARG A 292 8.86 -19.77 -19.29
CA ARG A 292 7.90 -20.77 -19.78
C ARG A 292 6.90 -20.16 -20.75
N VAL A 293 6.40 -18.96 -20.48
CA VAL A 293 5.49 -18.26 -21.39
C VAL A 293 6.24 -17.85 -22.65
N ALA A 294 7.44 -17.27 -22.51
CA ALA A 294 8.27 -16.85 -23.64
C ALA A 294 8.61 -18.03 -24.57
N ALA A 295 8.94 -19.20 -24.03
CA ALA A 295 9.30 -20.39 -24.80
C ALA A 295 8.11 -21.11 -25.46
N ASN A 296 6.90 -20.99 -24.90
CA ASN A 296 5.71 -21.74 -25.35
C ASN A 296 4.66 -20.89 -26.07
N SER A 297 4.84 -19.56 -26.13
CA SER A 297 3.92 -18.67 -26.84
C SER A 297 4.16 -18.73 -28.34
N PRO A 298 3.14 -19.11 -29.15
CA PRO A 298 3.26 -19.08 -30.60
C PRO A 298 3.51 -17.65 -31.07
N ARG A 299 4.48 -17.46 -31.98
CA ARG A 299 4.77 -16.16 -32.58
C ARG A 299 4.00 -15.97 -33.89
N ASP A 300 3.29 -14.86 -34.02
CA ASP A 300 2.61 -14.48 -35.25
C ASP A 300 3.02 -13.05 -35.68
N PRO A 301 3.29 -12.79 -36.96
CA PRO A 301 3.65 -11.45 -37.43
C PRO A 301 2.53 -10.42 -37.24
N ARG A 302 1.28 -10.84 -37.04
CA ARG A 302 0.15 -9.95 -36.74
C ARG A 302 0.04 -9.78 -35.24
N LEU A 303 0.31 -8.58 -34.74
CA LEU A 303 0.31 -8.23 -33.31
C LEU A 303 -0.89 -8.78 -32.54
N ARG A 304 -2.10 -8.69 -33.11
CA ARG A 304 -3.32 -9.22 -32.47
C ARG A 304 -3.27 -10.74 -32.24
N MET A 305 -2.77 -11.48 -33.21
CA MET A 305 -2.64 -12.93 -33.11
C MET A 305 -1.52 -13.34 -32.16
N ASP A 306 -0.43 -12.56 -32.14
CA ASP A 306 0.71 -12.75 -31.22
C ASP A 306 0.28 -12.53 -29.76
N VAL A 307 -0.35 -11.39 -29.47
CA VAL A 307 -0.92 -11.07 -28.14
C VAL A 307 -1.93 -12.12 -27.72
N TYR A 308 -2.80 -12.59 -28.63
CA TYR A 308 -3.74 -13.66 -28.32
C TYR A 308 -3.02 -14.97 -27.93
N GLY A 309 -2.00 -15.37 -28.68
CA GLY A 309 -1.18 -16.55 -28.40
C GLY A 309 -0.49 -16.46 -27.03
N ILE A 310 0.03 -15.29 -26.69
CA ILE A 310 0.66 -15.00 -25.39
C ILE A 310 -0.37 -15.09 -24.27
N VAL A 311 -1.51 -14.40 -24.36
CA VAL A 311 -2.56 -14.43 -23.34
C VAL A 311 -3.07 -15.86 -23.10
N ARG A 312 -3.28 -16.65 -24.16
CA ARG A 312 -3.65 -18.07 -24.02
C ARG A 312 -2.57 -18.89 -23.32
N THR A 313 -1.30 -18.62 -23.61
CA THR A 313 -0.20 -19.29 -22.94
C THR A 313 -0.16 -18.91 -21.46
N CYS A 314 -0.36 -17.64 -21.13
CA CYS A 314 -0.44 -17.18 -19.75
C CYS A 314 -1.57 -17.86 -18.96
N LEU A 315 -2.75 -18.07 -19.56
CA LEU A 315 -3.86 -18.78 -18.90
C LEU A 315 -3.55 -20.25 -18.57
N ARG A 316 -2.60 -20.88 -19.27
CA ARG A 316 -2.14 -22.25 -18.96
C ARG A 316 -1.18 -22.30 -17.77
N TYR A 317 -0.60 -21.17 -17.39
CA TYR A 317 0.35 -21.05 -16.28
C TYR A 317 -0.19 -20.06 -15.24
N PRO A 318 -0.87 -20.52 -14.18
CA PRO A 318 -1.53 -19.66 -13.20
C PRO A 318 -0.62 -18.53 -12.69
N GLY A 319 -1.15 -17.32 -12.62
CA GLY A 319 -0.45 -16.11 -12.17
C GLY A 319 0.43 -15.41 -13.23
N THR A 320 0.74 -16.05 -14.36
CA THR A 320 1.57 -15.42 -15.39
C THR A 320 0.84 -14.34 -16.19
N LEU A 321 -0.49 -14.35 -16.21
CA LEU A 321 -1.28 -13.26 -16.79
C LEU A 321 -1.23 -12.01 -15.90
N ASP A 322 -1.21 -12.18 -14.58
CA ASP A 322 -1.02 -11.06 -13.64
C ASP A 322 0.38 -10.45 -13.82
N GLN A 323 1.42 -11.29 -13.95
CA GLN A 323 2.79 -10.87 -14.24
C GLN A 323 2.88 -10.10 -15.57
N LEU A 324 2.19 -10.57 -16.62
CA LEU A 324 2.10 -9.86 -17.91
C LEU A 324 1.56 -8.43 -17.74
N LEU A 325 0.46 -8.28 -17.02
CA LEU A 325 -0.14 -6.96 -16.79
C LEU A 325 0.77 -6.09 -15.91
N GLU A 326 1.45 -6.66 -14.94
CA GLU A 326 2.41 -5.95 -14.09
C GLU A 326 3.63 -5.45 -14.89
N ALA A 327 4.26 -6.30 -15.70
CA ALA A 327 5.37 -5.92 -16.57
C ALA A 327 4.98 -4.79 -17.55
N LEU A 328 3.76 -4.85 -18.11
CA LEU A 328 3.22 -3.79 -18.96
C LEU A 328 3.04 -2.47 -18.20
N ARG A 329 2.50 -2.50 -16.97
CA ARG A 329 2.35 -1.29 -16.14
C ARG A 329 3.70 -0.65 -15.81
N LEU A 330 4.74 -1.45 -15.60
CA LEU A 330 6.08 -0.96 -15.30
C LEU A 330 6.75 -0.30 -16.51
N LEU A 331 6.57 -0.88 -17.71
CA LEU A 331 7.22 -0.40 -18.93
C LEU A 331 6.47 0.76 -19.59
N GLU A 332 5.14 0.74 -19.59
CA GLU A 332 4.31 1.78 -20.22
C GLU A 332 4.08 2.98 -19.28
N GLY A 333 4.06 2.76 -17.96
CA GLY A 333 3.67 3.79 -17.01
C GLY A 333 2.17 4.12 -17.07
N PRO A 334 1.73 5.25 -16.48
CA PRO A 334 0.33 5.67 -16.50
C PRO A 334 -0.08 6.15 -17.90
N SER A 335 -1.00 5.45 -18.55
CA SER A 335 -1.54 5.80 -19.86
C SER A 335 -3.01 5.40 -20.00
N VAL A 336 -3.74 6.07 -20.88
CA VAL A 336 -5.15 5.77 -21.18
C VAL A 336 -5.29 4.35 -21.74
N GLU A 337 -4.28 3.89 -22.47
CA GLU A 337 -4.19 2.54 -23.00
C GLU A 337 -4.07 1.50 -21.89
N MET A 338 -3.24 1.76 -20.85
CA MET A 338 -3.17 0.88 -19.70
C MET A 338 -4.44 0.91 -18.84
N ASP A 339 -5.11 2.05 -18.70
CA ASP A 339 -6.41 2.11 -18.04
C ASP A 339 -7.43 1.20 -18.74
N ARG A 340 -7.45 1.19 -20.09
CA ARG A 340 -8.32 0.29 -20.86
C ARG A 340 -7.98 -1.19 -20.66
N VAL A 341 -6.70 -1.52 -20.50
CA VAL A 341 -6.25 -2.90 -20.21
C VAL A 341 -6.72 -3.33 -18.83
N ASP A 342 -6.50 -2.51 -17.81
CA ASP A 342 -6.93 -2.78 -16.44
C ASP A 342 -8.45 -2.95 -16.36
N ASP A 343 -9.18 -2.11 -17.11
CA ASP A 343 -10.62 -2.17 -17.27
C ASP A 343 -11.12 -3.48 -17.88
N ALA A 344 -10.46 -3.93 -18.95
CA ALA A 344 -10.80 -5.17 -19.64
C ALA A 344 -10.47 -6.39 -18.78
N ALA A 345 -9.33 -6.39 -18.10
CA ALA A 345 -8.91 -7.43 -17.17
C ALA A 345 -9.90 -7.59 -16.00
N ALA A 346 -10.31 -6.47 -15.39
CA ALA A 346 -11.29 -6.49 -14.31
C ALA A 346 -12.68 -6.98 -14.76
N ARG A 347 -13.11 -6.64 -15.99
CA ARG A 347 -14.35 -7.20 -16.58
C ARG A 347 -14.24 -8.70 -16.81
N LEU A 348 -13.11 -9.17 -17.33
CA LEU A 348 -12.85 -10.58 -17.53
C LEU A 348 -12.89 -11.37 -16.22
N ALA A 349 -12.20 -10.89 -15.19
CA ALA A 349 -12.20 -11.49 -13.86
C ALA A 349 -13.61 -11.61 -13.28
N ARG A 350 -14.45 -10.58 -13.41
CA ARG A 350 -15.85 -10.63 -12.93
C ARG A 350 -16.74 -11.60 -13.69
N ARG A 351 -16.48 -11.84 -14.98
CA ARG A 351 -17.31 -12.75 -15.81
C ARG A 351 -16.90 -14.20 -15.67
N CYS A 352 -15.62 -14.46 -15.38
CA CYS A 352 -15.00 -15.77 -15.60
C CYS A 352 -14.14 -16.28 -14.45
N GLY A 353 -13.88 -15.45 -13.42
CA GLY A 353 -13.16 -15.83 -12.20
C GLY A 353 -14.07 -16.30 -11.08
#